data_AF-A0A7C5Y5B7-F1
#
_entry.id   AF-A0A7C5Y5B7-F1
#
_cell.length_a   1.000
_cell.length_b   1.000
_cell.length_c   1.000
_cell.angle_alpha   90.00
_cell.angle_beta   90.00
_cell.angle_gamma   90.00
#
_symmetry.space_group_name_H-M   'P 1'
#
loop_
_entity.id
_entity.type
_entity.pdbx_description
1 polymer ?
#
loop_
_entity_poly.entity_id
_entity_poly.type
_entity_poly.pdbx_seq_one_letter_code
_entity_poly.pdbx_strand_id
1 'polypeptide(L)'
;MRCVVIDGYVDEPAVLGVPPYISTYVRYIAGLFVNKGFEIDYYTIDQVRANDMWHAFSGYDVLAIIGGVTVPGRYVGGTPATPDEVKKLLSLNKKPYRIIVGAIGRAFTNKGGSKAKFTKDEFEVEEIV
;
A
#
# COMPACT_ATOMS: atom_id res chain seq x y z
N MET A 1 7.35 3.53 18.83
CA MET A 1 7.66 3.64 17.39
C MET A 1 6.46 4.21 16.69
N ARG A 2 6.68 5.06 15.68
CA ARG A 2 5.64 5.63 14.84
C ARG A 2 5.65 4.91 13.50
N CYS A 3 4.55 4.27 13.18
CA CYS A 3 4.35 3.53 11.94
C CYS A 3 3.33 4.28 11.07
N VAL A 4 3.50 4.21 9.75
CA VAL A 4 2.51 4.71 8.81
C VAL A 4 2.06 3.61 7.87
N VAL A 5 0.77 3.56 7.62
CA VAL A 5 0.12 2.65 6.68
C VAL A 5 -0.43 3.46 5.51
N ILE A 6 0.04 3.16 4.31
CA ILE A 6 -0.47 3.71 3.05
C ILE A 6 -1.35 2.67 2.37
N ASP A 7 -2.66 2.93 2.33
CA ASP A 7 -3.64 2.09 1.65
C ASP A 7 -3.71 2.45 0.17
N GLY A 8 -3.05 1.63 -0.64
CA GLY A 8 -3.11 1.70 -2.10
C GLY A 8 -4.33 1.00 -2.70
N TYR A 9 -5.29 0.59 -1.88
CA TYR A 9 -6.45 -0.23 -2.24
C TYR A 9 -6.07 -1.62 -2.76
N VAL A 10 -6.97 -2.57 -2.52
CA VAL A 10 -6.80 -3.97 -2.91
C VAL A 10 -8.08 -4.39 -3.62
N ASP A 11 -7.95 -4.74 -4.88
CA ASP A 11 -9.03 -5.23 -5.72
C ASP A 11 -9.03 -6.75 -5.79
N GLU A 12 -9.33 -7.38 -4.66
CA GLU A 12 -9.51 -8.83 -4.58
C GLU A 12 -10.95 -9.12 -4.16
N PRO A 13 -11.64 -10.10 -4.77
CA PRO A 13 -13.08 -10.34 -4.57
C PRO A 13 -13.47 -10.63 -3.11
N ALA A 14 -12.52 -11.10 -2.28
CA ALA A 14 -12.74 -11.35 -0.85
C ALA A 14 -12.46 -10.12 0.04
N VAL A 15 -11.95 -9.03 -0.52
CA VAL A 15 -11.38 -7.89 0.22
C VAL A 15 -12.34 -6.69 0.24
N LEU A 16 -13.45 -6.78 -0.49
CA LEU A 16 -14.51 -5.78 -0.56
C LEU A 16 -15.36 -5.63 0.72
N GLY A 17 -15.06 -6.35 1.81
CA GLY A 17 -15.51 -6.07 3.18
C GLY A 17 -16.98 -5.67 3.40
N VAL A 18 -17.23 -5.10 4.59
CA VAL A 18 -18.46 -4.38 4.96
C VAL A 18 -18.04 -2.94 5.22
N PRO A 19 -18.83 -1.91 4.84
CA PRO A 19 -18.52 -0.53 5.13
C PRO A 19 -18.05 -0.31 6.59
N PRO A 20 -16.94 0.43 6.82
CA PRO A 20 -16.07 1.06 5.82
C PRO A 20 -15.16 0.05 5.11
N TYR A 21 -15.08 0.18 3.78
CA TYR A 21 -14.40 -0.72 2.83
C TYR A 21 -12.86 -0.71 2.96
N ILE A 22 -12.34 -1.15 4.10
CA ILE A 22 -10.90 -1.26 4.39
C ILE A 22 -10.43 -2.70 4.18
N SER A 23 -9.36 -2.90 3.42
CA SER A 23 -8.83 -4.24 3.13
C SER A 23 -8.42 -5.00 4.40
N THR A 24 -8.50 -6.33 4.37
CA THR A 24 -8.00 -7.17 5.48
C THR A 24 -6.48 -7.00 5.69
N TYR A 25 -5.71 -6.74 4.64
CA TYR A 25 -4.27 -6.49 4.74
C TYR A 25 -3.95 -5.25 5.59
N VAL A 26 -4.68 -4.15 5.40
CA VAL A 26 -4.56 -2.96 6.25
C VAL A 26 -4.87 -3.32 7.71
N ARG A 27 -5.97 -4.06 7.95
CA ARG A 27 -6.38 -4.45 9.31
C ARG A 27 -5.35 -5.35 9.99
N TYR A 28 -4.71 -6.26 9.26
CA TYR A 28 -3.69 -7.16 9.78
C TYR A 28 -2.41 -6.42 10.17
N ILE A 29 -1.89 -5.55 9.30
CA ILE A 29 -0.71 -4.73 9.61
C ILE A 29 -1.00 -3.79 10.78
N ALA A 30 -2.15 -3.11 10.77
CA ALA A 30 -2.54 -2.23 11.87
C ALA A 30 -2.68 -3.03 13.19
N GLY A 31 -3.32 -4.19 13.16
CA GLY A 31 -3.43 -5.08 14.32
C GLY A 31 -2.07 -5.54 14.86
N LEU A 32 -1.12 -5.85 13.96
CA LEU A 32 0.26 -6.17 14.35
C LEU A 32 0.93 -5.00 15.08
N PHE A 33 0.84 -3.79 14.53
CA PHE A 33 1.41 -2.59 15.16
C PHE A 33 0.76 -2.29 16.51
N VAL A 34 -0.57 -2.41 16.62
CA VAL A 34 -1.29 -2.26 17.90
C VAL A 34 -0.81 -3.30 18.91
N ASN A 35 -0.71 -4.57 18.50
CA ASN A 35 -0.24 -5.66 19.37
C ASN A 35 1.21 -5.45 19.85
N LYS A 36 2.02 -4.68 19.11
CA LYS A 36 3.38 -4.28 19.50
C LYS A 36 3.44 -2.97 20.30
N GLY A 37 2.31 -2.31 20.54
CA GLY A 37 2.23 -1.03 21.23
C GLY A 37 2.79 0.15 20.42
N PHE A 38 2.73 0.07 19.09
CA PHE A 38 3.20 1.14 18.19
C PHE A 38 2.08 2.13 17.85
N GLU A 39 2.46 3.38 17.65
CA GLU A 39 1.56 4.42 17.15
C GLU A 39 1.41 4.27 15.63
N ILE A 40 0.20 4.46 15.12
CA ILE A 40 -0.12 4.18 13.71
C ILE A 40 -0.87 5.37 13.13
N ASP A 41 -0.30 5.93 12.06
CA ASP A 41 -1.00 6.85 11.18
C ASP A 41 -1.45 6.10 9.92
N TYR A 42 -2.63 6.44 9.40
CA TYR A 42 -3.21 5.81 8.21
C TYR A 42 -3.53 6.86 7.15
N TYR A 43 -3.11 6.60 5.92
CA TYR A 43 -3.42 7.42 4.75
C TYR A 43 -3.82 6.54 3.58
N THR A 44 -4.78 6.99 2.79
CA THR A 44 -5.08 6.40 1.48
C THR A 44 -4.16 6.97 0.41
N ILE A 45 -3.92 6.23 -0.67
CA ILE A 45 -3.17 6.75 -1.81
C ILE A 45 -3.84 8.00 -2.42
N ASP A 46 -5.17 8.10 -2.36
CA ASP A 46 -5.88 9.30 -2.82
C ASP A 46 -5.61 10.53 -1.94
N GLN A 47 -5.47 10.36 -0.62
CA GLN A 47 -5.01 11.44 0.26
C GLN A 47 -3.57 11.86 -0.03
N VAL A 48 -2.69 10.89 -0.32
CA VAL A 48 -1.30 11.18 -0.71
C VAL A 48 -1.26 12.01 -1.99
N ARG A 49 -2.04 11.61 -3.01
CA ARG A 49 -2.16 12.35 -4.28
C ARG A 49 -2.72 13.74 -4.08
N ALA A 50 -3.85 13.86 -3.37
CA ALA A 50 -4.58 15.12 -3.21
C ALA A 50 -3.78 16.19 -2.46
N ASN A 51 -2.93 15.77 -1.52
CA ASN A 51 -2.17 16.67 -0.63
C ASN A 51 -0.66 16.67 -0.92
N ASP A 52 -0.23 16.09 -2.04
CA ASP A 52 1.18 15.99 -2.47
C ASP A 52 2.14 15.42 -1.40
N MET A 53 1.67 14.44 -0.62
CA MET A 53 2.37 13.93 0.57
C MET A 53 3.50 12.93 0.27
N TRP A 54 4.03 12.88 -0.96
CA TRP A 54 4.96 11.83 -1.39
C TRP A 54 6.23 11.72 -0.54
N HIS A 55 6.64 12.79 0.13
CA HIS A 55 7.85 12.89 0.96
C HIS A 55 7.54 13.00 2.46
N ALA A 56 6.27 12.97 2.85
CA ALA A 56 5.83 13.27 4.21
C ALA A 56 6.16 12.18 5.25
N PHE A 57 6.66 11.03 4.80
CA PHE A 57 6.75 9.82 5.61
C PHE A 57 8.18 9.50 6.09
N SER A 58 9.15 10.36 5.78
CA SER A 58 10.56 10.16 6.13
C SER A 58 10.86 10.23 7.64
N GLY A 59 9.92 10.75 8.45
CA GLY A 59 10.06 10.83 9.90
C GLY A 59 9.48 9.63 10.67
N TYR A 60 8.89 8.65 9.98
CA TYR A 60 8.36 7.43 10.60
C TYR A 60 9.46 6.38 10.78
N ASP A 61 9.23 5.46 11.72
CA ASP A 61 10.10 4.30 11.93
C ASP A 61 9.79 3.18 10.92
N VAL A 62 8.51 3.06 10.53
CA VAL A 62 8.03 2.04 9.58
C VAL A 62 7.07 2.65 8.57
N LEU A 63 7.27 2.33 7.28
CA LEU A 63 6.40 2.69 6.17
C LEU A 63 5.86 1.40 5.54
N ALA A 64 4.58 1.10 5.80
CA ALA A 64 3.89 -0.03 5.17
C ALA A 64 3.01 0.47 4.02
N ILE A 65 3.20 -0.09 2.82
CA ILE A 65 2.41 0.24 1.63
C ILE A 65 1.62 -1.00 1.19
N ILE A 66 0.30 -0.89 1.16
CA ILE A 66 -0.59 -1.98 0.76
C ILE A 66 -0.99 -1.78 -0.70
N GLY A 67 -0.91 -2.82 -1.52
CA GLY A 67 -1.50 -2.79 -2.87
C GLY A 67 -1.75 -4.18 -3.45
N GLY A 68 -2.87 -4.31 -4.17
CA GLY A 68 -3.27 -5.55 -4.84
C GLY A 68 -2.89 -5.61 -6.31
N VAL A 69 -3.34 -6.68 -6.97
CA VAL A 69 -3.45 -6.72 -8.44
C VAL A 69 -4.74 -5.97 -8.82
N THR A 70 -4.71 -5.12 -9.84
CA THR A 70 -5.85 -4.23 -10.14
C THR A 70 -6.52 -4.60 -11.46
N VAL A 71 -7.85 -4.53 -11.53
CA VAL A 71 -8.57 -4.49 -12.82
C VAL A 71 -8.80 -3.03 -13.26
N PRO A 72 -9.03 -2.75 -14.55
CA PRO A 72 -9.25 -1.40 -15.02
C PRO A 72 -10.68 -0.99 -14.65
N GLY A 73 -10.83 0.12 -13.93
CA GLY A 73 -12.15 0.59 -13.50
C GLY A 73 -12.06 1.65 -12.42
N ARG A 74 -13.22 2.26 -12.11
CA ARG A 74 -13.37 3.19 -11.00
C ARG A 74 -13.93 2.40 -9.82
N TYR A 75 -13.18 2.30 -8.74
CA TYR A 75 -13.64 1.57 -7.55
C TYR A 75 -14.54 2.48 -6.73
N VAL A 76 -15.52 1.89 -6.05
CA VAL A 76 -16.49 2.60 -5.21
C VAL A 76 -15.80 3.45 -4.13
N GLY A 77 -14.56 3.10 -3.75
CA GLY A 77 -13.81 3.76 -2.67
C GLY A 77 -12.54 4.52 -3.05
N GLY A 78 -12.12 4.56 -4.33
CA GLY A 78 -10.89 5.25 -4.73
C GLY A 78 -10.22 4.73 -6.00
N THR A 79 -9.01 5.20 -6.30
CA THR A 79 -8.19 4.70 -7.41
C THR A 79 -6.98 3.93 -6.87
N PRO A 80 -6.79 2.64 -7.20
CA PRO A 80 -5.64 1.87 -6.72
C PRO A 80 -4.29 2.53 -7.00
N ALA A 81 -3.33 2.25 -6.13
CA ALA A 81 -1.95 2.68 -6.31
C ALA A 81 -1.31 1.94 -7.50
N THR A 82 -0.51 2.68 -8.26
CA THR A 82 0.32 2.11 -9.33
C THR A 82 1.71 1.73 -8.81
N PRO A 83 2.42 0.80 -9.46
CA PRO A 83 3.81 0.49 -9.11
C PRO A 83 4.72 1.71 -9.09
N ASP A 84 4.53 2.67 -10.00
CA ASP A 84 5.35 3.88 -10.05
C ASP A 84 5.10 4.82 -8.86
N GLU A 85 3.88 4.87 -8.35
CA GLU A 85 3.57 5.60 -7.11
C GLU A 85 4.16 4.93 -5.89
N VAL A 86 4.13 3.59 -5.84
CA VAL A 86 4.82 2.83 -4.79
C VAL A 86 6.32 3.10 -4.84
N LYS A 87 6.96 3.06 -6.01
CA LYS A 87 8.37 3.45 -6.17
C LYS A 87 8.64 4.88 -5.74
N LYS A 88 7.75 5.82 -6.08
CA LYS A 88 7.88 7.23 -5.70
C LYS A 88 7.86 7.37 -4.18
N LEU A 89 6.92 6.72 -3.49
CA LEU A 89 6.85 6.69 -2.03
C LEU A 89 8.12 6.08 -1.41
N LEU A 90 8.59 4.94 -1.92
CA LEU A 90 9.79 4.26 -1.39
C LEU A 90 11.07 5.06 -1.60
N SER A 91 11.22 5.69 -2.77
CA SER A 91 12.43 6.44 -3.13
C SER A 91 12.54 7.78 -2.40
N LEU A 92 11.41 8.42 -2.08
CA LEU A 92 11.36 9.68 -1.34
C LEU A 92 11.38 9.48 0.19
N ASN A 93 11.17 8.26 0.69
CA ASN A 93 11.13 7.96 2.13
C ASN A 93 12.03 6.78 2.47
N LYS A 94 13.35 6.93 2.28
CA LYS A 94 14.35 5.86 2.48
C LYS A 94 14.71 5.55 3.94
N LYS A 95 14.37 6.44 4.87
CA LYS A 95 14.71 6.32 6.29
C LYS A 95 13.90 5.27 7.06
N PRO A 96 12.55 5.22 6.94
CA PRO A 96 11.77 4.18 7.61
C PRO A 96 12.16 2.78 7.14
N TYR A 97 11.86 1.77 7.97
CA TYR A 97 11.79 0.39 7.51
C TYR A 97 10.59 0.23 6.58
N ARG A 98 10.82 -0.09 5.30
CA ARG A 98 9.78 -0.09 4.27
C ARG A 98 9.29 -1.51 4.04
N ILE A 99 7.97 -1.66 3.99
CA ILE A 99 7.28 -2.94 3.80
C ILE A 99 6.27 -2.75 2.67
N ILE A 100 6.28 -3.62 1.68
CA ILE A 100 5.18 -3.75 0.71
C ILE A 100 4.33 -4.94 1.11
N VAL A 101 3.01 -4.78 1.10
CA VAL A 101 2.06 -5.84 1.43
C VAL A 101 1.09 -6.04 0.27
N GLY A 102 0.90 -7.30 -0.09
CA GLY A 102 -0.01 -7.70 -1.15
C GLY A 102 0.68 -7.88 -2.49
N ALA A 103 -0.13 -8.27 -3.48
CA ALA A 103 0.39 -8.77 -4.74
C ALA A 103 1.22 -7.74 -5.53
N ILE A 104 1.01 -6.43 -5.31
CA ILE A 104 1.73 -5.37 -6.02
C ILE A 104 3.26 -5.50 -5.87
N GLY A 105 3.74 -6.03 -4.74
CA GLY A 105 5.17 -6.25 -4.50
C GLY A 105 5.79 -7.39 -5.31
N ARG A 106 4.98 -8.24 -5.96
CA ARG A 106 5.47 -9.36 -6.77
C ARG A 106 5.06 -9.26 -8.23
N ALA A 107 3.81 -8.90 -8.49
CA ALA A 107 3.30 -8.76 -9.84
C ALA A 107 2.15 -7.77 -9.92
N PHE A 108 2.07 -7.07 -11.05
CA PHE A 108 1.01 -6.09 -11.29
C PHE A 108 0.42 -6.25 -12.70
N THR A 109 -0.88 -6.05 -12.80
CA THR A 109 -1.59 -5.77 -14.04
C THR A 109 -2.59 -4.66 -13.76
N ASN A 110 -2.86 -3.86 -14.79
CA ASN A 110 -3.94 -2.87 -14.80
C ASN A 110 -5.21 -3.44 -15.45
N LYS A 111 -5.18 -4.72 -15.86
CA LYS A 111 -6.29 -5.37 -16.57
C LYS A 111 -6.53 -6.80 -16.10
N GLY A 112 -7.78 -7.08 -15.72
CA GLY A 112 -8.27 -8.43 -15.43
C GLY A 112 -8.21 -9.34 -16.67
N GLY A 113 -7.94 -10.63 -16.47
CA GLY A 113 -7.79 -11.61 -17.56
C GLY A 113 -6.52 -11.42 -18.41
N SER A 114 -5.60 -10.56 -17.99
CA SER A 114 -4.31 -10.32 -18.65
C SER A 114 -3.16 -10.84 -17.80
N LYS A 115 -2.05 -11.23 -18.44
CA LYS A 115 -0.85 -11.70 -17.75
C LYS A 115 -0.23 -10.55 -16.96
N ALA A 116 -0.05 -10.73 -15.65
CA ALA A 116 0.65 -9.77 -14.81
C ALA A 116 2.14 -9.71 -15.15
N LYS A 117 2.72 -8.50 -15.06
CA LYS A 117 4.16 -8.28 -15.14
C LYS A 117 4.76 -8.45 -13.75
N PHE A 118 5.91 -9.13 -13.66
CA PHE A 118 6.62 -9.25 -12.40
C PHE A 118 7.22 -7.90 -12.02
N THR A 119 6.98 -7.48 -10.78
CA THR A 119 7.43 -6.20 -10.21
C THR A 119 8.46 -6.39 -9.09
N LYS A 120 8.80 -7.64 -8.76
CA LYS A 120 9.70 -7.99 -7.64
C LYS A 120 11.04 -7.26 -7.69
N ASP A 121 11.62 -7.11 -8.88
CA ASP A 121 12.93 -6.47 -9.07
C ASP A 121 12.82 -4.94 -9.24
N GLU A 122 11.62 -4.39 -9.17
CA GLU A 122 11.35 -2.96 -9.35
C GLU A 122 11.34 -2.17 -8.05
N PHE A 123 11.33 -2.84 -6.89
CA PHE A 123 11.25 -2.21 -5.58
C PHE A 123 12.50 -2.47 -4.74
N GLU A 124 13.17 -1.40 -4.33
CA GLU A 124 14.19 -1.42 -3.30
C GLU A 124 13.51 -1.24 -1.93
N VAL A 125 13.25 -2.34 -1.24
CA VAL A 125 12.45 -2.41 0.00
C VAL A 125 13.02 -3.48 0.93
N GLU A 126 12.83 -3.31 2.24
CA GLU A 126 13.33 -4.27 3.24
C GLU A 126 12.49 -5.55 3.28
N GLU A 127 11.17 -5.46 3.08
CA GLU A 127 10.28 -6.62 3.15
C GLU A 127 9.11 -6.56 2.14
N ILE A 128 8.76 -7.73 1.59
CA ILE A 128 7.57 -7.92 0.73
C ILE A 128 6.76 -9.09 1.28
N VAL A 129 5.55 -8.80 1.76
CA VAL A 129 4.63 -9.74 2.39
C VAL A 129 3.50 -10.12 1.45
#